data_AF-A0A954J9M4-F1
#
_entry.id   AF-A0A954J9M4-F1
#
_cell.length_a   1.000
_cell.length_b   1.000
_cell.length_c   1.000
_cell.angle_alpha   90.00
_cell.angle_beta   90.00
_cell.angle_gamma   90.00
#
_symmetry.space_group_name_H-M   'P 1'
#
loop_
_entity.id
_entity.type
_entity.pdbx_description
1 polymer ?
#
loop_
_entity_poly.entity_id
_entity_poly.type
_entity_poly.pdbx_seq_one_letter_code
_entity_poly.pdbx_strand_id
1 'polypeptide(L)'
;MPVHHRFDDNQVDEIPRELVELGRHLDRVPAVYRRELTETYQQVVDSVRRRRRILNLVQEALAQLRLDIKYLMFDLEMTRQERDELKAILDEMQ
;
A
#
# COMPACT_ATOMS: atom_id res chain seq x y z
N MET A 1 16.64 16.74 -3.28
CA MET A 1 16.17 15.47 -3.87
C MET A 1 14.65 15.45 -3.79
N PRO A 2 13.91 15.34 -4.91
CA PRO A 2 12.46 15.46 -4.90
C PRO A 2 11.83 14.13 -4.44
N VAL A 3 11.05 14.21 -3.36
CA VAL A 3 10.28 13.10 -2.81
C VAL A 3 9.19 12.73 -3.82
N HIS A 4 9.33 11.59 -4.50
CA HIS A 4 8.33 11.12 -5.45
C HIS A 4 7.15 10.52 -4.69
N HIS A 5 6.13 11.33 -4.38
CA HIS A 5 4.78 10.82 -4.10
C HIS A 5 4.08 10.57 -5.45
N ARG A 6 4.22 9.36 -6.00
CA ARG A 6 3.55 8.93 -7.23
C ARG A 6 2.54 7.81 -6.95
N PHE A 7 1.55 8.02 -6.08
CA PHE A 7 0.41 7.10 -6.05
C PHE A 7 -0.89 7.87 -5.83
N ASP A 8 -1.84 7.63 -6.74
CA ASP A 8 -3.16 8.23 -6.80
C ASP A 8 -3.96 7.96 -5.52
N ASP A 9 -4.28 9.03 -4.80
CA ASP A 9 -5.04 9.03 -3.55
C ASP A 9 -6.54 8.70 -3.73
N ASN A 10 -6.99 8.51 -4.97
CA ASN A 10 -8.42 8.53 -5.32
C ASN A 10 -9.18 7.20 -5.23
N GLN A 11 -8.54 6.07 -4.92
CA GLN A 11 -9.21 4.76 -4.83
C GLN A 11 -9.35 4.19 -3.41
N VAL A 12 -8.87 4.91 -2.38
CA VAL A 12 -8.77 4.37 -1.01
C VAL A 12 -10.13 4.20 -0.34
N ASP A 13 -11.14 4.98 -0.76
CA ASP A 13 -12.46 5.00 -0.11
C ASP A 13 -13.58 4.27 -0.88
N GLU A 14 -13.25 3.63 -2.01
CA GLU A 14 -14.23 2.83 -2.75
C GLU A 14 -14.57 1.54 -1.97
N ILE A 15 -15.87 1.33 -1.77
CA ILE A 15 -16.41 0.08 -1.23
C ILE A 15 -16.71 -0.90 -2.36
N PRO A 16 -16.67 -2.22 -2.10
CA PRO A 16 -17.06 -3.24 -3.08
C PRO A 16 -18.43 -2.97 -3.68
N ARG A 17 -18.57 -3.30 -4.98
CA ARG A 17 -19.81 -3.09 -5.74
C ARG A 17 -21.01 -3.77 -5.08
N GLU A 18 -20.79 -4.92 -4.46
CA GLU A 18 -21.80 -5.70 -3.76
C GLU A 18 -22.38 -4.94 -2.56
N LEU A 19 -21.54 -4.18 -1.82
CA LEU A 19 -22.02 -3.34 -0.72
C LEU A 19 -22.84 -2.17 -1.25
N VAL A 20 -22.43 -1.55 -2.36
CA VAL A 20 -23.20 -0.49 -3.01
C VAL A 20 -24.58 -1.00 -3.45
N GLU A 21 -24.63 -2.18 -4.07
CA GLU A 21 -25.89 -2.82 -4.49
C GLU A 21 -26.76 -3.19 -3.28
N LEU A 22 -26.17 -3.71 -2.20
CA LEU A 22 -26.87 -4.00 -0.95
C LEU A 22 -27.50 -2.74 -0.33
N GLY A 23 -26.78 -1.61 -0.33
CA GLY A 23 -27.33 -0.32 0.09
C GLY A 23 -28.57 0.09 -0.72
N ARG A 24 -28.53 -0.07 -2.05
CA ARG A 24 -29.68 0.19 -2.92
C ARG A 24 -30.87 -0.75 -2.65
N HIS A 25 -30.60 -1.99 -2.24
CA HIS A 25 -31.65 -2.93 -1.86
C HIS A 25 -32.28 -2.56 -0.52
N LEU A 26 -31.47 -2.16 0.48
CA LEU A 26 -31.95 -1.62 1.76
C LEU A 26 -32.86 -0.41 1.55
N ASP A 27 -32.58 0.42 0.55
CA ASP A 27 -33.41 1.57 0.19
C ASP A 27 -34.82 1.23 -0.30
N ARG A 28 -35.10 -0.04 -0.62
CA ARG A 28 -36.41 -0.52 -1.07
C ARG A 28 -37.19 -1.24 0.05
N VAL A 29 -36.56 -1.45 1.21
CA VAL A 29 -37.17 -2.15 2.35
C VAL A 29 -38.09 -1.20 3.14
N PRO A 30 -39.25 -1.68 3.66
CA PRO A 30 -40.11 -0.90 4.55
C PRO A 30 -39.36 -0.32 5.76
N ALA A 31 -39.75 0.89 6.18
CA ALA A 31 -39.03 1.68 7.19
C ALA A 31 -38.81 0.96 8.54
N VAL A 32 -39.75 0.07 8.91
CA VAL A 32 -39.69 -0.72 10.16
C VAL A 32 -38.45 -1.61 10.22
N TYR A 33 -38.12 -2.29 9.12
CA TYR A 33 -36.95 -3.19 9.05
C TYR A 33 -35.67 -2.47 8.62
N ARG A 34 -35.80 -1.30 7.96
CA ARG A 34 -34.67 -0.52 7.48
C ARG A 34 -33.77 -0.06 8.62
N ARG A 35 -34.35 0.41 9.73
CA ARG A 35 -33.60 1.08 10.80
C ARG A 35 -32.52 0.18 11.41
N GLU A 36 -32.88 -1.06 11.75
CA GLU A 36 -31.96 -2.04 12.33
C GLU A 36 -30.88 -2.46 11.34
N LEU A 37 -31.26 -2.69 10.08
CA LEU A 37 -30.32 -3.14 9.05
C LEU A 37 -29.36 -2.04 8.58
N THR A 38 -29.79 -0.78 8.57
CA THR A 38 -28.97 0.37 8.15
C THR A 38 -27.77 0.56 9.08
N GLU A 39 -27.95 0.41 10.40
CA GLU A 39 -26.86 0.57 11.35
C GLU A 39 -25.78 -0.50 11.14
N THR A 40 -26.16 -1.78 11.11
CA THR A 40 -25.22 -2.88 10.88
C THR A 40 -24.56 -2.77 9.50
N TYR A 41 -25.31 -2.39 8.47
CA TYR A 41 -24.76 -2.15 7.13
C TYR A 41 -23.69 -1.05 7.14
N GLN A 42 -23.94 0.07 7.82
CA GLN A 42 -22.98 1.17 7.92
C GLN A 42 -21.70 0.73 8.64
N GLN A 43 -21.83 -0.03 9.74
CA GLN A 43 -20.68 -0.59 10.45
C GLN A 43 -19.84 -1.52 9.57
N VAL A 44 -20.47 -2.32 8.70
CA VAL A 44 -19.76 -3.18 7.73
C VAL A 44 -19.05 -2.35 6.67
N VAL A 45 -19.71 -1.34 6.10
CA VAL A 45 -19.13 -0.39 5.15
C VAL A 45 -17.88 0.28 5.73
N ASP A 46 -17.98 0.79 6.95
CA ASP A 46 -16.87 1.46 7.64
C ASP A 46 -15.72 0.49 7.95
N SER A 47 -16.05 -0.73 8.38
CA SER A 47 -15.06 -1.80 8.61
C SER A 47 -14.31 -2.17 7.33
N VAL A 48 -15.00 -2.25 6.20
CA VAL A 48 -14.40 -2.58 4.90
C VAL A 48 -13.50 -1.45 4.41
N ARG A 49 -13.96 -0.19 4.50
CA ARG A 49 -13.12 0.98 4.19
C ARG A 49 -11.86 1.01 5.04
N ARG A 50 -11.98 0.79 6.35
CA ARG A 50 -10.83 0.77 7.26
C ARG A 50 -9.83 -0.32 6.89
N ARG A 51 -10.29 -1.54 6.61
CA ARG A 51 -9.40 -2.65 6.19
C ARG A 51 -8.69 -2.32 4.89
N ARG A 52 -9.38 -1.74 3.91
CA ARG A 52 -8.79 -1.34 2.63
C ARG A 52 -7.70 -0.28 2.84
N ARG A 53 -7.96 0.73 3.67
CA ARG A 53 -6.99 1.75 4.04
C ARG A 53 -5.75 1.16 4.71
N ILE A 54 -5.92 0.21 5.63
CA ILE A 54 -4.80 -0.51 6.27
C ILE A 54 -4.00 -1.30 5.23
N LEU A 55 -4.68 -2.04 4.35
CA LEU A 55 -4.02 -2.83 3.31
C LEU A 55 -3.22 -1.93 2.35
N ASN A 56 -3.76 -0.79 1.95
CA ASN A 56 -3.04 0.17 1.10
C ASN A 56 -1.78 0.68 1.79
N LEU A 57 -1.87 1.12 3.06
CA LEU A 57 -0.71 1.56 3.83
C LEU A 57 0.36 0.48 3.94
N VAL A 58 -0.05 -0.78 4.16
CA VAL A 58 0.89 -1.91 4.20
C VAL A 58 1.53 -2.14 2.82
N GLN A 59 0.74 -2.08 1.74
CA GLN A 59 1.25 -2.24 0.38
C GLN A 59 2.25 -1.13 0.02
N GLU A 60 1.97 0.11 0.39
CA GLU A 60 2.87 1.26 0.21
C GLU A 60 4.17 1.06 0.99
N ALA A 61 4.09 0.68 2.27
CA ALA A 61 5.27 0.42 3.09
C ALA A 61 6.12 -0.72 2.54
N LEU A 62 5.50 -1.81 2.04
CA LEU A 62 6.22 -2.91 1.40
C LEU A 62 6.85 -2.50 0.06
N ALA A 63 6.16 -1.67 -0.72
CA ALA A 63 6.70 -1.14 -1.97
C ALA A 63 7.92 -0.26 -1.72
N GLN A 64 7.86 0.59 -0.69
CA GLN A 64 8.98 1.42 -0.25
C GLN A 64 10.15 0.56 0.22
N LEU A 65 9.91 -0.40 1.13
CA LEU A 65 10.95 -1.30 1.63
C LEU A 65 11.64 -2.08 0.51
N ARG A 66 10.88 -2.55 -0.48
CA ARG A 66 11.44 -3.25 -1.64
C ARG A 66 12.38 -2.36 -2.45
N LEU A 67 12.07 -1.07 -2.55
CA LEU A 67 12.91 -0.10 -3.23
C LEU A 67 14.16 0.24 -2.41
N ASP A 68 14.02 0.37 -1.09
CA ASP A 68 15.16 0.57 -0.17
C ASP A 68 16.15 -0.61 -0.24
N ILE A 69 15.66 -1.85 -0.32
CA ILE A 69 16.49 -3.05 -0.50
C ILE A 69 17.25 -2.99 -1.83
N LYS A 70 16.62 -2.53 -2.92
CA LYS A 70 17.30 -2.37 -4.21
C LYS A 70 18.45 -1.37 -4.14
N TYR A 71 18.26 -0.25 -3.44
CA TYR A 71 19.33 0.72 -3.25
C TYR A 71 20.46 0.16 -2.38
N LEU A 72 20.13 -0.55 -1.30
CA LEU A 72 21.15 -1.15 -0.45
C LEU A 72 22.00 -2.19 -1.21
N MET A 73 21.37 -3.01 -2.05
CA MET A 73 22.09 -3.97 -2.88
C MET A 73 23.00 -3.28 -3.91
N PHE A 74 22.50 -2.22 -4.54
CA PHE A 74 23.29 -1.41 -5.48
C PHE A 74 24.51 -0.78 -4.81
N ASP A 75 24.31 -0.12 -3.66
CA ASP A 75 25.41 0.49 -2.91
C ASP A 75 26.45 -0.55 -2.48
N LEU A 76 25.99 -1.74 -2.04
CA LEU A 76 26.87 -2.85 -1.68
C LEU A 76 27.69 -3.37 -2.87
N GLU A 77 27.09 -3.48 -4.04
CA GLU A 77 27.78 -3.87 -5.27
C GLU A 77 28.85 -2.84 -5.65
N MET A 78 28.52 -1.55 -5.62
CA MET A 78 29.47 -0.47 -5.90
C MET A 78 30.64 -0.48 -4.91
N THR A 79 30.37 -0.59 -3.60
CA THR A 79 31.45 -0.66 -2.59
C THR A 79 32.31 -1.92 -2.74
N ARG A 80 31.74 -3.05 -3.16
CA ARG A 80 32.51 -4.27 -3.45
C ARG A 80 33.43 -4.07 -4.65
N GLN A 81 32.90 -3.49 -5.72
CA GLN A 81 33.68 -3.20 -6.92
C GLN A 81 34.83 -2.23 -6.61
N GLU A 82 34.56 -1.11 -5.94
CA GLU A 82 35.59 -0.14 -5.53
C GLU A 82 36.69 -0.79 -4.68
N ARG A 83 36.31 -1.63 -3.71
CA ARG A 83 37.27 -2.38 -2.90
C ARG A 83 38.14 -3.30 -3.75
N ASP A 84 37.54 -4.01 -4.70
CA ASP A 84 38.27 -4.98 -5.53
C ASP A 84 39.23 -4.27 -6.50
N GLU A 85 38.85 -3.11 -7.03
CA GLU A 85 39.73 -2.23 -7.81
C GLU A 85 40.91 -1.73 -6.97
N LEU A 86 40.67 -1.26 -5.74
CA LEU A 86 41.72 -0.80 -4.83
C LEU A 86 42.69 -1.91 -4.44
N LYS A 87 42.18 -3.14 -4.23
CA LYS A 87 43.04 -4.31 -3.96
C LYS A 87 43.93 -4.66 -5.14
N ALA A 88 43.39 -4.65 -6.36
CA ALA A 88 44.19 -4.90 -7.55
C ALA A 88 45.34 -3.91 -7.71
N ILE A 89 45.09 -2.61 -7.45
CA ILE A 89 46.14 -1.58 -7.47
C ILE A 89 47.21 -1.86 -6.41
N LEU A 90 46.82 -2.24 -5.19
CA LEU A 90 47.76 -2.57 -4.12
C LEU A 90 48.63 -3.79 -4.46
N ASP A 91 48.04 -4.81 -5.06
CA ASP A 91 48.74 -6.02 -5.49
C ASP A 91 49.74 -5.72 -6.63
N GLU A 92 49.44 -4.77 -7.52
CA GLU A 92 50.37 -4.30 -8.57
C GLU A 92 51.54 -3.46 -8.03
N MET A 93 51.37 -2.84 -6.86
CA MET A 93 52.41 -2.01 -6.22
C MET A 93 53.39 -2.82 -5.34
N GLN A 94 53.14 -4.11 -5.13
CA GLN A 94 53.99 -5.04 -4.36
C GLN A 94 54.93 -5.85 -5.26
#